data_AF-A0A9P5S1W0-F1
#
_entry.id   AF-A0A9P5S1W0-F1
#
_cell.length_a   1.000
_cell.length_b   1.000
_cell.length_c   1.000
_cell.angle_alpha   90.00
_cell.angle_beta   90.00
_cell.angle_gamma   90.00
#
_symmetry.space_group_name_H-M   'P 1'
#
loop_
_entity.id
_entity.type
_entity.pdbx_description
1 polymer ?
#
loop_
_entity_poly.entity_id
_entity_poly.type
_entity_poly.pdbx_seq_one_letter_code
_entity_poly.pdbx_strand_id
1 'polypeptide(L)' 'MANFQDPWAKHHAWRNHALFTRRTRIATMFPGLGIATVAFAAYLGYEYVTAPKDAHHHGHSEGHGHH' A
#
# COMPACT_ATOMS: atom_id res chain seq x y z
N MET A 1 -15.46 27.04 -20.68
CA MET A 1 -16.12 25.71 -20.76
C MET A 1 -17.36 25.79 -19.88
N ALA A 2 -18.57 25.78 -20.45
CA ALA A 2 -19.78 25.88 -19.66
C ALA A 2 -19.95 24.60 -18.82
N ASN A 3 -20.04 24.73 -17.50
CA ASN A 3 -20.33 23.61 -16.61
C ASN A 3 -21.81 23.23 -16.76
N PHE A 4 -22.11 22.29 -17.65
CA PHE A 4 -23.42 21.63 -17.69
C PHE A 4 -23.53 20.74 -16.46
N GLN A 5 -24.17 21.25 -15.39
CA GLN A 5 -24.56 20.44 -14.25
C GLN A 5 -25.76 19.59 -14.66
N ASP A 6 -25.69 18.28 -14.40
CA ASP A 6 -26.79 17.36 -14.67
C ASP A 6 -28.01 17.72 -13.82
N PRO A 7 -29.15 18.14 -14.42
CA PRO A 7 -30.34 18.51 -13.68
C PRO A 7 -30.98 17.33 -12.92
N TRP A 8 -30.66 16.09 -13.31
CA TRP A 8 -31.20 14.87 -12.70
C TRP A 8 -30.25 14.21 -11.69
N ALA A 9 -29.11 14.85 -11.36
CA ALA A 9 -28.11 14.29 -10.45
C ALA A 9 -28.71 13.90 -9.08
N LYS A 10 -29.66 14.69 -8.56
CA LYS A 10 -30.39 14.39 -7.32
C LYS A 10 -31.28 13.14 -7.44
N HIS A 11 -31.91 12.94 -8.60
CA HIS A 11 -32.72 11.75 -8.87
C HIS A 11 -31.87 10.50 -9.05
N HIS A 12 -30.62 10.61 -9.50
CA HIS A 12 -29.69 9.48 -9.59
C HIS A 12 -28.91 9.22 -8.28
N ALA A 13 -29.01 10.12 -7.30
CA ALA A 13 -28.24 10.04 -6.06
C ALA A 13 -28.55 8.78 -5.23
N TRP A 14 -29.78 8.23 -5.30
CA TRP A 14 -30.13 6.99 -4.58
C TRP A 14 -29.30 5.77 -5.04
N ARG A 15 -28.78 5.78 -6.27
CA ARG A 15 -27.90 4.72 -6.81
C ARG A 15 -26.46 4.87 -6.33
N ASN A 16 -26.07 6.08 -5.92
CA ASN A 16 -24.72 6.38 -5.47
C ASN A 16 -24.58 6.05 -3.98
N HIS A 17 -24.51 4.75 -3.69
CA HIS A 17 -24.32 4.29 -2.32
C HIS A 17 -22.83 4.29 -1.94
N ALA A 18 -22.52 4.80 -0.74
CA ALA A 18 -21.15 4.83 -0.21
C ALA A 18 -20.49 3.44 -0.14
N LEU A 19 -21.29 2.39 0.11
CA LEU A 19 -20.78 1.00 0.15
C LEU A 19 -20.27 0.50 -1.22
N PHE A 20 -20.83 0.98 -2.33
CA PHE A 20 -20.46 0.52 -3.68
C PHE A 20 -19.46 1.45 -4.36
N THR A 21 -18.90 2.41 -3.62
CA THR A 21 -17.94 3.35 -4.17
C THR A 21 -16.63 2.63 -4.51
N ARG A 22 -15.94 3.10 -5.56
CA ARG A 22 -14.69 2.51 -6.05
C ARG A 22 -13.62 2.39 -4.94
N ARG A 23 -13.57 3.36 -4.03
CA ARG A 23 -12.68 3.37 -2.87
C ARG A 23 -12.94 2.21 -1.90
N THR A 24 -14.20 1.98 -1.56
CA THR A 24 -14.62 0.88 -0.67
C THR A 24 -14.26 -0.47 -1.27
N ARG A 25 -14.46 -0.64 -2.58
CA ARG A 25 -14.05 -1.86 -3.30
C ARG A 25 -12.54 -2.13 -3.19
N ILE A 26 -11.70 -1.10 -3.38
CA ILE A 26 -10.24 -1.24 -3.27
C ILE A 26 -9.81 -1.55 -1.83
N ALA A 27 -10.42 -0.89 -0.85
CA ALA A 27 -10.09 -1.11 0.57
C ALA A 27 -10.43 -2.55 1.04
N THR A 28 -11.46 -3.16 0.47
CA THR A 28 -11.89 -4.53 0.84
C THR A 28 -11.23 -5.63 -0.01
N MET A 29 -10.43 -5.29 -1.04
CA MET A 29 -9.80 -6.28 -1.92
C MET A 29 -8.81 -7.21 -1.20
N PHE A 30 -8.17 -6.74 -0.13
CA PHE A 30 -7.18 -7.52 0.62
C PHE A 30 -7.53 -7.55 2.11
N PRO A 31 -8.51 -8.37 2.51
CA PRO A 31 -8.85 -8.54 3.91
C PRO A 31 -7.60 -9.08 4.63
N GLY A 32 -7.05 -8.28 5.54
CA GLY A 32 -5.87 -8.66 6.32
C GLY A 32 -4.53 -8.06 5.86
N LEU A 33 -4.48 -7.28 4.76
CA LEU A 33 -3.23 -6.62 4.35
C LEU A 33 -2.66 -5.74 5.47
N GLY A 34 -3.51 -5.01 6.20
CA GLY A 34 -3.08 -4.19 7.33
C GLY A 34 -2.40 -5.00 8.44
N ILE A 35 -2.99 -6.14 8.83
CA ILE A 35 -2.43 -6.99 9.89
C ILE A 35 -1.14 -7.66 9.40
N ALA A 36 -1.12 -8.13 8.16
CA ALA A 36 0.06 -8.73 7.55
C ALA A 36 1.24 -7.74 7.48
N THR A 37 1.00 -6.49 7.06
CA THR A 37 2.03 -5.45 7.04
C THR A 37 2.57 -5.14 8.43
N VAL A 38 1.70 -5.05 9.44
CA VAL A 38 2.12 -4.82 10.84
C VAL A 38 2.94 -5.99 11.38
N ALA A 39 2.49 -7.22 11.18
CA ALA A 39 3.22 -8.41 11.60
C ALA A 39 4.59 -8.51 10.93
N PHE A 40 4.66 -8.23 9.63
CA PHE A 40 5.90 -8.21 8.87
C PHE A 40 6.86 -7.13 9.37
N ALA A 41 6.37 -5.91 9.60
CA ALA A 41 7.19 -4.83 10.14
C ALA A 41 7.70 -5.14 11.55
N ALA A 42 6.88 -5.77 12.40
CA ALA A 42 7.30 -6.21 13.72
C ALA A 42 8.40 -7.29 13.64
N TYR A 43 8.28 -8.24 12.72
CA TYR A 43 9.30 -9.25 12.46
C TYR A 43 10.62 -8.63 12.01
N LEU A 44 10.59 -7.76 11.00
CA LEU A 44 11.78 -7.03 10.52
C LEU A 44 12.39 -6.16 11.63
N GLY A 45 11.57 -5.48 12.42
CA GLY A 45 12.03 -4.68 13.55
C GLY A 45 12.68 -5.52 14.65
N TYR A 46 12.13 -6.71 14.92
CA TYR A 46 12.73 -7.66 15.84
C TYR A 46 14.10 -8.13 15.35
N GLU A 47 14.21 -8.56 14.09
CA GLU A 47 15.49 -8.92 13.48
C GLU A 47 16.46 -7.72 13.49
N TYR A 48 16.00 -6.52 13.18
CA TYR A 48 16.85 -5.32 13.16
C TYR A 48 17.41 -4.95 14.54
N VAL A 49 16.62 -5.10 15.60
CA VAL A 49 17.05 -4.80 16.98
C VAL A 49 17.91 -5.92 17.57
N THR A 50 17.65 -7.17 17.20
CA THR A 50 18.35 -8.34 17.74
C THR A 50 19.55 -8.79 16.91
N ALA A 51 19.66 -8.35 15.65
CA ALA A 51 20.83 -8.60 14.82
C ALA A 51 22.08 -7.95 15.45
N PRO A 52 23.21 -8.67 15.52
CA PRO A 52 24.48 -8.09 15.92
C PRO A 52 24.82 -6.94 14.97
N LYS A 53 25.11 -5.76 15.54
CA LYS A 53 25.64 -4.62 14.79
C LYS A 53 27.12 -4.87 14.49
N ASP A 54 27.41 -5.84 13.61
CA ASP A 54 28.78 -6.00 13.14
C ASP A 54 29.12 -4.84 12.20
N ALA A 55 30.26 -4.23 12.50
CA ALA A 55 30.71 -2.92 12.06
C ALA A 55 30.75 -2.73 10.54
N HIS A 56 30.39 -1.52 10.10
CA HIS A 56 30.98 -0.78 8.98
C HIS A 56 31.64 -1.57 7.84
N HIS A 57 30.90 -2.00 6.81
CA HIS A 57 31.52 -2.12 5.48
C HIS A 57 30.60 -1.52 4.40
N HIS A 58 31.09 -0.40 3.88
CA HIS A 58 30.58 0.36 2.76
C HIS A 58 30.49 -0.51 1.49
N GLY A 59 29.54 -0.18 0.62
CA GLY A 59 29.31 -0.89 -0.62
C GLY A 59 30.49 -0.92 -1.58
N HIS A 60 30.55 -1.97 -2.38
CA HIS A 60 31.03 -1.89 -3.74
C HIS A 60 30.25 -2.86 -4.62
N SER A 61 29.51 -2.30 -5.56
CA SER A 61 29.14 -2.98 -6.79
C SER A 61 30.41 -3.24 -7.58
N GLU A 62 30.77 -4.49 -7.83
CA GLU A 62 31.75 -4.82 -8.86
C GLU A 62 31.39 -6.17 -9.47
N GLY A 63 30.94 -6.14 -10.72
CA GLY A 63 30.92 -7.33 -11.55
C GLY A 63 32.36 -7.63 -11.97
N HIS A 64 32.82 -8.86 -11.72
CA HIS A 64 33.94 -9.43 -12.44
C HIS A 64 33.66 -10.90 -12.72
N GLY A 65 33.56 -11.22 -14.01
CA GLY A 65 33.64 -12.58 -14.51
C GLY A 65 35.06 -13.15 -14.42
N HIS A 66 35.19 -14.37 -14.94
CA HIS A 66 36.34 -15.28 -15.00
C HIS A 66 36.49 -16.20 -13.78
N HIS A 67 36.00 -17.45 -13.88
CA HIS A 67 36.78 -18.65 -14.28
C HIS A 67 35.83 -19.68 -14.90
#